data_AF-A0A935MLY7-F1
#
_entry.id   AF-A0A935MLY7-F1
#
_cell.length_a   1.000
_cell.length_b   1.000
_cell.length_c   1.000
_cell.angle_alpha   90.00
_cell.angle_beta   90.00
_cell.angle_gamma   90.00
#
_symmetry.space_group_name_H-M   'P 1'
#
loop_
_entity.id
_entity.type
_entity.pdbx_description
1 polymer ?
#
loop_
_entity_poly.entity_id
_entity_poly.type
_entity_poly.pdbx_seq_one_letter_code
_entity_poly.pdbx_strand_id
1 'polypeptide(L)'
;MKTSVLNSIYLLMTTLMVVLISCNSQDEINLINANIEEPDALELSEPNNPDSLDFRVACTTVTDACGSGNFTNCVKYARCKQPKLPYNLFTYQDKLNIINTQTAKAGYVAIINVGNDVGHVAYVQSVKGTVITIRETNWCSTTKVSTRSNTKASLKIVGYFKP
;
A
#
# COMPACT_ATOMS: atom_id res chain seq x y z
N MET A 1 9.37 76.45 -46.51
CA MET A 1 10.60 75.72 -46.89
C MET A 1 10.38 74.26 -46.49
N LYS A 2 10.24 73.33 -47.47
CA LYS A 2 11.21 72.25 -47.78
C LYS A 2 11.56 71.44 -46.50
N THR A 3 11.29 70.14 -46.34
CA THR A 3 11.35 68.95 -47.23
C THR A 3 10.77 67.77 -46.41
N SER A 4 9.92 66.88 -46.96
CA SER A 4 10.24 65.50 -47.44
C SER A 4 10.96 64.62 -46.38
N VAL A 5 10.64 63.35 -46.10
CA VAL A 5 10.48 62.19 -47.02
C VAL A 5 9.73 61.05 -46.29
N LEU A 6 9.04 60.23 -47.09
CA LEU A 6 8.45 58.90 -46.84
C LEU A 6 9.37 57.90 -46.10
N ASN A 7 8.80 56.94 -45.37
CA ASN A 7 8.84 55.51 -45.77
C ASN A 7 8.21 54.52 -44.76
N SER A 8 7.64 53.46 -45.34
CA SER A 8 7.42 52.10 -44.81
C SER A 8 6.52 51.95 -43.59
N ILE A 9 5.26 51.52 -43.77
CA ILE A 9 4.89 50.09 -43.87
C ILE A 9 5.59 49.27 -42.79
N TYR A 10 4.94 49.10 -41.64
CA TYR A 10 4.86 47.79 -41.00
C TYR A 10 3.52 47.67 -40.27
N LEU A 11 2.68 46.85 -40.89
CA LEU A 11 1.44 46.28 -40.40
C LEU A 11 1.74 45.47 -39.13
N LEU A 12 1.27 45.91 -37.97
CA LEU A 12 1.24 45.09 -36.76
C LEU A 12 -0.18 45.16 -36.20
N MET A 13 -1.01 44.24 -36.68
CA MET A 13 -2.31 43.91 -36.13
C MET A 13 -2.13 43.41 -34.70
N THR A 14 -2.53 44.22 -33.73
CA THR A 14 -2.74 43.77 -32.35
C THR A 14 -4.12 43.13 -32.23
N THR A 15 -4.23 41.86 -32.61
CA THR A 15 -5.32 40.98 -32.19
C THR A 15 -5.02 40.47 -30.78
N LEU A 16 -5.64 41.07 -29.77
CA LEU A 16 -5.70 40.52 -28.41
C LEU A 16 -7.13 40.07 -28.15
N MET A 17 -7.41 38.80 -28.45
CA MET A 17 -8.63 38.14 -27.98
C MET A 17 -8.31 36.68 -27.64
N VAL A 18 -8.92 36.23 -26.54
CA VAL A 18 -9.09 34.84 -26.08
C VAL A 18 -7.95 34.26 -25.25
N VAL A 19 -7.99 34.49 -23.94
CA VAL A 19 -7.54 33.50 -22.95
C VAL A 19 -8.75 32.66 -22.58
N LEU A 20 -8.92 31.53 -23.26
CA LEU A 20 -9.73 30.42 -22.76
C LEU A 20 -8.77 29.38 -22.19
N ILE A 21 -8.89 29.18 -20.89
CA ILE A 21 -8.24 28.12 -20.14
C ILE A 21 -8.74 26.79 -20.72
N SER A 22 -7.87 26.06 -21.39
CA SER A 22 -8.00 24.62 -21.60
C SER A 22 -6.74 23.97 -21.03
N CYS A 23 -6.85 23.52 -19.78
CA CYS A 23 -5.98 22.44 -19.30
C CYS A 23 -6.42 21.18 -20.03
N ASN A 24 -5.76 20.86 -21.13
CA ASN A 24 -5.90 19.54 -21.74
C ASN A 24 -4.61 19.16 -22.48
N SER A 25 -3.64 18.65 -21.73
CA SER A 25 -2.80 17.55 -22.19
C SER A 25 -2.54 16.68 -20.98
N GLN A 26 -3.29 15.59 -20.92
CA GLN A 26 -2.87 14.40 -20.18
C GLN A 26 -1.52 14.01 -20.76
N ASP A 27 -0.45 14.40 -20.07
CA ASP A 27 0.82 13.72 -20.20
C ASP A 27 0.56 12.26 -19.84
N GLU A 28 0.57 11.43 -20.86
CA GLU A 28 0.48 9.98 -20.78
C GLU A 28 1.64 9.47 -19.92
N ILE A 29 1.41 9.38 -18.61
CA ILE A 29 2.16 8.46 -17.77
C ILE A 29 1.72 7.08 -18.25
N ASN A 30 2.59 6.46 -19.05
CA ASN A 30 2.62 5.03 -19.34
C ASN A 30 2.72 4.25 -18.02
N LEU A 31 1.60 4.16 -17.30
CA LEU A 31 1.29 3.09 -16.38
C LEU A 31 1.07 1.87 -17.27
N ILE A 32 2.17 1.16 -17.54
CA ILE A 32 2.09 -0.25 -17.86
C ILE A 32 1.44 -0.89 -16.64
N ASN A 33 0.11 -0.97 -16.68
CA ASN A 33 -0.71 -1.82 -15.85
C ASN A 33 -0.30 -3.26 -16.17
N ALA A 34 0.79 -3.68 -15.55
CA ALA A 34 0.95 -5.08 -15.25
C ALA A 34 -0.13 -5.38 -14.20
N ASN A 35 -1.33 -5.71 -14.69
CA ASN A 35 -2.31 -6.54 -13.99
C ASN A 35 -1.66 -7.92 -13.75
N ILE A 36 -0.57 -7.96 -12.96
CA ILE A 36 -0.23 -9.15 -12.20
C ILE A 36 -1.22 -9.10 -11.05
N GLU A 37 -2.42 -9.57 -11.36
CA GLU A 37 -3.51 -9.66 -10.40
C GLU A 37 -3.01 -10.55 -9.27
N GLU A 38 -2.59 -9.92 -8.16
CA GLU A 38 -2.17 -10.68 -7.01
C GLU A 38 -3.38 -11.53 -6.61
N PRO A 39 -3.22 -12.87 -6.56
CA PRO A 39 -4.36 -13.75 -6.39
C PRO A 39 -5.12 -13.25 -5.18
N ASP A 40 -6.42 -13.01 -5.41
CA ASP A 40 -7.31 -12.84 -4.28
C ASP A 40 -7.05 -14.01 -3.36
N ALA A 41 -6.85 -13.68 -2.10
CA ALA A 41 -6.60 -14.69 -1.11
C ALA A 41 -7.88 -15.52 -1.02
N LEU A 42 -7.94 -16.59 -1.81
CA LEU A 42 -8.63 -17.81 -1.46
C LEU A 42 -7.91 -18.25 -0.20
N GLU A 43 -8.43 -17.72 0.90
CA GLU A 43 -7.77 -17.76 2.18
C GLU A 43 -7.49 -19.19 2.56
N LEU A 44 -6.32 -19.36 3.15
CA LEU A 44 -6.09 -20.31 4.23
C LEU A 44 -7.43 -20.69 4.85
N SER A 45 -7.87 -21.91 4.54
CA SER A 45 -8.99 -22.55 5.21
C SER A 45 -8.92 -22.15 6.68
N GLU A 46 -10.03 -21.64 7.22
CA GLU A 46 -10.18 -21.56 8.67
C GLU A 46 -9.57 -22.84 9.25
N PRO A 47 -8.67 -22.77 10.25
CA PRO A 47 -8.15 -24.00 10.78
C PRO A 47 -9.35 -24.79 11.31
N ASN A 48 -9.67 -25.90 10.64
CA ASN A 48 -10.76 -26.83 10.99
C ASN A 48 -10.50 -27.52 12.34
N ASN A 49 -9.56 -27.00 13.14
CA ASN A 49 -9.13 -27.55 14.40
C ASN A 49 -9.37 -26.52 15.52
N PRO A 50 -10.40 -26.71 16.37
CA PRO A 50 -10.66 -25.84 17.51
C PRO A 50 -9.51 -25.81 18.53
N ASP A 51 -8.56 -26.76 18.49
CA ASP A 51 -7.36 -26.76 19.34
C ASP A 51 -6.25 -25.82 18.84
N SER A 52 -6.37 -25.22 17.66
CA SER A 52 -5.37 -24.27 17.12
C SER A 52 -5.63 -22.80 17.48
N LEU A 53 -6.70 -22.53 18.24
CA LEU A 53 -7.11 -21.19 18.64
C LEU A 53 -6.15 -20.51 19.63
N ASP A 54 -5.26 -21.26 20.27
CA ASP A 54 -4.29 -20.74 21.24
C ASP A 54 -3.19 -19.87 20.59
N PHE A 55 -3.03 -19.94 19.26
CA PHE A 55 -2.01 -19.16 18.55
C PHE A 55 -2.47 -17.74 18.15
N ARG A 56 -3.78 -17.47 18.11
CA ARG A 56 -4.28 -16.14 17.73
C ARG A 56 -4.35 -15.25 18.96
N VAL A 57 -3.30 -14.44 19.18
CA VAL A 57 -3.38 -13.28 20.08
C VAL A 57 -4.71 -12.55 19.84
N ALA A 58 -5.41 -12.21 20.93
CA ALA A 58 -6.72 -11.57 20.89
C ALA A 58 -6.79 -10.46 19.83
N CYS A 59 -7.83 -10.57 19.00
CA CYS A 59 -8.05 -9.70 17.86
C CYS A 59 -9.19 -8.72 18.13
N THR A 60 -9.10 -7.52 17.56
CA THR A 60 -10.23 -6.58 17.51
C THR A 60 -10.48 -6.17 16.06
N THR A 61 -11.70 -6.35 15.57
CA THR A 61 -12.11 -5.85 14.24
C THR A 61 -12.28 -4.34 14.28
N VAL A 62 -11.83 -3.65 13.24
CA VAL A 62 -11.88 -2.19 13.12
C VAL A 62 -12.33 -1.79 11.72
N THR A 63 -12.85 -0.58 11.58
CA THR A 63 -13.08 0.05 10.27
C THR A 63 -11.83 0.78 9.80
N ASP A 64 -11.57 0.73 8.50
CA ASP A 64 -10.42 1.35 7.88
C ASP A 64 -10.71 1.58 6.39
N ALA A 65 -10.32 2.75 5.85
CA ALA A 65 -10.51 3.07 4.43
C ALA A 65 -9.77 2.08 3.50
N CYS A 66 -8.63 1.56 3.95
CA CYS A 66 -7.90 0.50 3.23
C CYS A 66 -8.55 -0.89 3.36
N GLY A 67 -9.58 -1.04 4.18
CA GLY A 67 -10.34 -2.28 4.39
C GLY A 67 -11.74 -2.25 3.78
N SER A 68 -12.24 -1.08 3.39
CA SER A 68 -13.52 -0.92 2.71
C SER A 68 -13.37 -1.21 1.21
N GLY A 69 -13.56 -2.47 0.84
CA GLY A 69 -13.64 -2.93 -0.56
C GLY A 69 -12.61 -4.02 -0.87
N ASN A 70 -13.03 -5.30 -0.89
CA ASN A 70 -12.28 -6.48 -1.36
C ASN A 70 -10.79 -6.63 -0.97
N PHE A 71 -10.27 -5.86 -0.01
CA PHE A 71 -8.91 -6.01 0.51
C PHE A 71 -8.85 -7.15 1.54
N THR A 72 -9.45 -8.29 1.19
CA THR A 72 -9.39 -9.57 1.91
C THR A 72 -8.01 -10.21 1.83
N ASN A 73 -7.06 -9.59 1.11
CA ASN A 73 -5.69 -10.04 1.01
C ASN A 73 -4.78 -9.17 1.89
N CYS A 74 -4.00 -9.82 2.77
CA CYS A 74 -3.09 -9.16 3.70
C CYS A 74 -2.07 -8.23 3.02
N VAL A 75 -1.59 -8.61 1.83
CA VAL A 75 -0.64 -7.82 1.03
C VAL A 75 -1.32 -6.59 0.46
N LYS A 76 -2.52 -6.73 -0.11
CA LYS A 76 -3.27 -5.59 -0.67
C LYS A 76 -3.58 -4.56 0.42
N TYR A 77 -4.01 -5.00 1.61
CA TYR A 77 -4.22 -4.11 2.75
C TYR A 77 -2.91 -3.43 3.20
N ALA A 78 -1.84 -4.20 3.39
CA ALA A 78 -0.55 -3.66 3.83
C ALA A 78 0.01 -2.65 2.81
N ARG A 79 -0.17 -2.88 1.51
CA ARG A 79 0.24 -1.95 0.45
C ARG A 79 -0.61 -0.69 0.41
N CYS A 80 -1.92 -0.78 0.65
CA CYS A 80 -2.75 0.41 0.79
C CYS A 80 -2.26 1.32 1.94
N LYS A 81 -1.79 0.72 3.04
CA LYS A 81 -1.20 1.45 4.18
C LYS A 81 0.25 1.89 3.95
N GLN A 82 1.01 1.14 3.17
CA GLN A 82 2.39 1.42 2.83
C GLN A 82 2.61 1.26 1.31
N PRO A 83 2.37 2.32 0.52
CA PRO A 83 2.38 2.24 -0.95
C PRO A 83 3.72 1.83 -1.58
N LYS A 84 4.82 1.95 -0.83
CA LYS A 84 6.16 1.52 -1.28
C LYS A 84 6.41 0.02 -1.11
N LEU A 85 5.47 -0.74 -0.54
CA LEU A 85 5.60 -2.19 -0.39
C LEU A 85 5.72 -2.83 -1.79
N PRO A 86 6.76 -3.64 -2.06
CA PRO A 86 6.95 -4.26 -3.36
C PRO A 86 5.76 -5.13 -3.79
N TYR A 87 5.61 -5.31 -5.10
CA TYR A 87 4.68 -6.28 -5.69
C TYR A 87 5.26 -7.70 -5.67
N ASN A 88 4.47 -8.68 -6.11
CA ASN A 88 4.87 -10.08 -6.23
C ASN A 88 5.16 -10.77 -4.88
N LEU A 89 4.37 -10.46 -3.85
CA LEU A 89 4.49 -11.07 -2.51
C LEU A 89 3.57 -12.28 -2.37
N PHE A 90 3.69 -13.25 -3.29
CA PHE A 90 2.78 -14.40 -3.37
C PHE A 90 3.09 -15.45 -2.31
N THR A 91 4.37 -15.76 -2.15
CA THR A 91 4.84 -16.82 -1.25
C THR A 91 5.42 -16.23 0.02
N TYR A 92 5.61 -17.09 1.02
CA TYR A 92 6.32 -16.73 2.23
C TYR A 92 7.77 -16.35 1.92
N GLN A 93 8.39 -17.03 0.96
CA GLN A 93 9.75 -16.71 0.52
C GLN A 93 9.85 -15.31 -0.10
N ASP A 94 8.89 -14.90 -0.93
CA ASP A 94 8.86 -13.53 -1.49
C ASP A 94 8.79 -12.48 -0.37
N LYS A 95 7.98 -12.76 0.65
CA LYS A 95 7.83 -11.89 1.83
C LYS A 95 9.10 -11.87 2.70
N LEU A 96 9.82 -12.99 2.80
CA LEU A 96 11.11 -13.02 3.49
C LEU A 96 12.16 -12.18 2.76
N ASN A 97 12.17 -12.21 1.42
CA ASN A 97 13.17 -11.51 0.61
C ASN A 97 13.10 -9.98 0.73
N ILE A 98 11.95 -9.41 1.14
CA ILE A 98 11.80 -7.96 1.34
C ILE A 98 12.17 -7.48 2.74
N ILE A 99 12.54 -8.39 3.65
CA ILE A 99 12.99 -8.00 5.00
C ILE A 99 14.32 -7.25 4.87
N ASN A 100 14.33 -5.98 5.26
CA ASN A 100 15.51 -5.12 5.23
C ASN A 100 15.80 -4.46 6.59
N THR A 101 15.03 -4.79 7.63
CA THR A 101 15.32 -4.41 9.02
C THR A 101 14.71 -5.39 10.02
N GLN A 102 15.30 -5.43 11.21
CA GLN A 102 14.81 -6.21 12.35
C GLN A 102 14.12 -5.37 13.42
N THR A 103 14.09 -4.04 13.23
CA THR A 103 13.55 -3.07 14.18
C THR A 103 12.15 -2.63 13.77
N ALA A 104 11.18 -2.80 14.67
CA ALA A 104 9.81 -2.35 14.46
C ALA A 104 9.71 -0.82 14.48
N LYS A 105 8.91 -0.25 13.57
CA LYS A 105 8.53 1.17 13.59
C LYS A 105 7.14 1.34 12.97
N ALA A 106 6.36 2.29 13.47
CA ALA A 106 5.12 2.69 12.83
C ALA A 106 5.36 3.04 11.35
N GLY A 107 4.48 2.58 10.46
CA GLY A 107 4.63 2.75 9.02
C GLY A 107 5.32 1.59 8.30
N TYR A 108 5.98 0.67 9.02
CA TYR A 108 6.63 -0.49 8.41
C TYR A 108 5.64 -1.62 8.17
N VAL A 109 6.03 -2.59 7.36
CA VAL A 109 5.26 -3.82 7.14
C VAL A 109 5.97 -4.97 7.83
N ALA A 110 5.29 -5.62 8.78
CA ALA A 110 5.78 -6.79 9.48
C ALA A 110 5.56 -8.04 8.63
N ILE A 111 6.58 -8.90 8.56
CA ILE A 111 6.53 -10.20 7.90
C ILE A 111 6.31 -11.28 8.97
N ILE A 112 5.25 -12.06 8.85
CA ILE A 112 4.76 -12.97 9.89
C ILE A 112 4.81 -14.42 9.38
N ASN A 113 5.40 -15.30 10.20
CA ASN A 113 5.40 -16.73 9.94
C ASN A 113 4.11 -17.37 10.46
N VAL A 114 3.29 -17.92 9.56
CA VAL A 114 2.05 -18.64 9.87
C VAL A 114 2.18 -20.17 9.75
N GLY A 115 3.36 -20.69 9.38
CA GLY A 115 3.59 -22.13 9.23
C GLY A 115 3.06 -22.72 7.92
N ASN A 116 2.92 -21.90 6.87
CA ASN A 116 2.54 -22.34 5.52
C ASN A 116 3.35 -21.59 4.45
N ASP A 117 3.24 -22.05 3.19
CA ASP A 117 4.03 -21.54 2.06
C ASP A 117 3.61 -20.14 1.58
N VAL A 118 2.51 -19.60 2.09
CA VAL A 118 2.02 -18.26 1.73
C VAL A 118 2.61 -17.21 2.67
N GLY A 119 2.65 -17.47 3.98
CA GLY A 119 3.07 -16.46 4.96
C GLY A 119 2.05 -15.32 5.12
N HIS A 120 2.33 -14.36 6.00
CA HIS A 120 1.43 -13.23 6.25
C HIS A 120 2.19 -11.90 6.35
N VAL A 121 1.52 -10.79 6.05
CA VAL A 121 2.06 -9.45 6.25
C VAL A 121 1.06 -8.55 6.97
N ALA A 122 1.55 -7.65 7.81
CA ALA A 122 0.70 -6.73 8.54
C ALA A 122 1.34 -5.34 8.64
N TYR A 123 0.52 -4.29 8.60
CA TYR A 123 0.99 -2.92 8.76
C TYR A 123 1.28 -2.63 10.24
N VAL A 124 2.46 -2.11 10.57
CA VAL A 124 2.79 -1.69 11.93
C VAL A 124 2.15 -0.32 12.19
N GLN A 125 1.08 -0.31 12.99
CA GLN A 125 0.38 0.90 13.38
C GLN A 125 1.17 1.69 14.42
N SER A 126 1.68 1.03 15.46
CA SER A 126 2.42 1.70 16.53
C SER A 126 3.36 0.75 17.27
N VAL A 127 4.38 1.32 17.91
CA VAL A 127 5.32 0.59 18.77
C VAL A 127 5.43 1.33 20.09
N LYS A 128 5.25 0.62 21.22
CA LYS A 128 5.38 1.16 22.58
C LYS A 128 6.25 0.20 23.39
N GLY A 129 7.52 0.52 23.57
CA GLY A 129 8.50 -0.41 24.14
C GLY A 129 8.62 -1.68 23.29
N THR A 130 8.37 -2.85 23.88
CA THR A 130 8.38 -4.15 23.19
C THR A 130 7.05 -4.51 22.53
N VAL A 131 5.98 -3.75 22.81
CA VAL A 131 4.65 -4.01 22.28
C VAL A 131 4.49 -3.37 20.92
N ILE A 132 4.13 -4.19 19.93
CA ILE A 132 3.89 -3.82 18.55
C ILE A 132 2.40 -3.98 18.29
N THR A 133 1.76 -2.90 17.83
CA THR A 133 0.38 -2.95 17.35
C THR A 133 0.39 -3.03 15.83
N ILE A 134 -0.18 -4.09 15.28
CA ILE A 134 -0.31 -4.34 13.85
C ILE A 134 -1.77 -4.25 13.39
N ARG A 135 -1.98 -3.83 12.15
CA ARG A 135 -3.25 -3.92 11.44
C ARG A 135 -3.12 -4.83 10.23
N GLU A 136 -4.11 -5.67 10.03
CA GLU A 136 -4.12 -6.69 9.00
C GLU A 136 -5.55 -7.09 8.62
N THR A 137 -5.72 -7.56 7.38
CA THR A 137 -6.90 -8.31 6.92
C THR A 137 -6.48 -9.77 6.73
N ASN A 138 -7.43 -10.69 6.57
CA ASN A 138 -7.12 -12.11 6.36
C ASN A 138 -6.38 -12.75 7.54
N TRP A 139 -6.73 -12.31 8.74
CA TRP A 139 -6.24 -12.95 9.96
C TRP A 139 -7.41 -13.30 10.83
N CYS A 140 -7.98 -12.34 11.56
CA CYS A 140 -9.08 -12.62 12.47
C CYS A 140 -10.43 -12.69 11.74
N SER A 141 -10.47 -12.22 10.50
CA SER A 141 -11.64 -12.21 9.63
C SER A 141 -11.17 -12.07 8.19
N THR A 142 -11.89 -12.73 7.29
CA THR A 142 -11.63 -12.68 5.86
C THR A 142 -12.06 -11.35 5.22
N THR A 143 -13.04 -10.69 5.84
CA THR A 143 -13.72 -9.50 5.30
C THR A 143 -13.50 -8.23 6.10
N LYS A 144 -12.89 -8.33 7.29
CA LYS A 144 -12.71 -7.20 8.20
C LYS A 144 -11.24 -6.97 8.51
N VAL A 145 -10.89 -5.69 8.64
CA VAL A 145 -9.61 -5.31 9.22
C VAL A 145 -9.61 -5.66 10.68
N SER A 146 -8.50 -6.20 11.13
CA SER A 146 -8.26 -6.58 12.51
C SER A 146 -6.99 -5.93 13.02
N THR A 147 -6.94 -5.76 14.34
CA THR A 147 -5.78 -5.24 15.06
C THR A 147 -5.35 -6.26 16.12
N ARG A 148 -4.04 -6.47 16.23
CA ARG A 148 -3.43 -7.23 17.32
C ARG A 148 -2.28 -6.45 17.93
N SER A 149 -2.04 -6.64 19.22
CA SER A 149 -0.92 -6.01 19.93
C SER A 149 -0.19 -7.01 20.80
N ASN A 150 1.10 -7.23 20.56
CA ASN A 150 1.95 -8.07 21.39
C ASN A 150 3.44 -7.87 21.05
N THR A 151 4.31 -8.67 21.65
CA THR A 151 5.73 -8.72 21.31
C THR A 151 5.97 -9.29 19.91
N LYS A 152 7.14 -9.01 19.34
CA LYS A 152 7.59 -9.57 18.05
C LYS A 152 7.45 -11.10 18.00
N ALA A 153 7.90 -11.78 19.05
CA ALA A 153 7.87 -13.24 19.15
C ALA A 153 6.43 -13.78 19.22
N SER A 154 5.59 -13.19 20.08
CA SER A 154 4.19 -13.60 20.22
C SER A 154 3.37 -13.37 18.94
N LEU A 155 3.72 -12.36 18.15
CA LEU A 155 3.11 -12.12 16.83
C LEU A 155 3.74 -12.94 15.69
N LYS A 156 4.76 -13.79 15.98
CA LYS A 156 5.57 -14.53 14.99
C LYS A 156 6.14 -13.64 13.87
N ILE A 157 6.49 -12.39 14.20
CA ILE A 157 7.11 -11.48 13.25
C ILE A 157 8.59 -11.85 13.09
N VAL A 158 9.00 -12.18 11.86
CA VAL A 158 10.37 -12.59 11.54
C VAL A 158 11.26 -11.43 11.05
N GLY A 159 10.65 -10.32 10.65
CA GLY A 159 11.35 -9.12 10.20
C GLY A 159 10.39 -8.07 9.69
N TYR A 160 10.92 -6.97 9.17
CA TYR A 160 10.12 -5.87 8.63
C TYR A 160 10.66 -5.38 7.30
N PHE A 161 9.74 -4.91 6.47
CA PHE A 161 10.04 -4.04 5.36
C PHE A 161 9.98 -2.57 5.82
N LYS A 162 11.11 -1.88 5.67
CA LYS A 162 11.29 -0.44 5.81
C LYS A 162 11.22 0.20 4.41
N PRO A 163 10.28 1.16 4.19
CA PRO A 163 10.12 1.89 2.93
C PRO A 163 11.18 2.99 2.69
#